data_AF-A0A7X6X9K3-F1
#
_entry.id   AF-A0A7X6X9K3-F1
#
_cell.length_a   1.000
_cell.length_b   1.000
_cell.length_c   1.000
_cell.angle_alpha   90.00
_cell.angle_beta   90.00
_cell.angle_gamma   90.00
#
_symmetry.space_group_name_H-M   'P 1'
#
loop_
_entity.id
_entity.type
_entity.pdbx_description
1 polymer ?
#
loop_
_entity_poly.entity_id
_entity_poly.type
_entity_poly.pdbx_seq_one_letter_code
_entity_poly.pdbx_strand_id
1 'polypeptide(L)'
;MKKASIFIMILSILSKLLGFVRETVLAAFIGAGDVSDAFVYSLSLPTTFFSVVIAAFVTGLIPMYTRVENDEGSDRAMRFLNNTLNIMLLFG
;
A
#
# COMPACT_ATOMS: atom_id res chain seq x y z
N MET A 1 15.06 -8.17 11.24
CA MET A 1 15.41 -8.01 9.81
C MET A 1 14.97 -9.22 8.96
N LYS A 2 15.69 -10.35 8.92
CA LYS A 2 15.41 -11.47 7.98
C LYS A 2 13.98 -12.04 8.05
N LYS A 3 13.42 -12.25 9.25
CA LYS A 3 12.05 -12.77 9.42
C LYS A 3 10.97 -11.83 8.87
N ALA A 4 11.13 -10.52 9.07
CA ALA A 4 10.20 -9.51 8.58
C ALA A 4 10.23 -9.40 7.04
N SER A 5 11.42 -9.44 6.44
CA SER A 5 11.55 -9.44 4.98
C SER A 5 10.88 -10.64 4.32
N ILE A 6 11.06 -11.84 4.88
CA ILE A 6 10.39 -13.06 4.39
C ILE A 6 8.87 -12.95 4.53
N PHE A 7 8.40 -12.41 5.65
CA PHE A 7 6.96 -12.19 5.86
C PHE A 7 6.36 -11.22 4.84
N ILE A 8 7.01 -10.09 4.58
CA ILE A 8 6.60 -9.13 3.54
C ILE A 8 6.60 -9.78 2.16
N MET A 9 7.59 -10.63 1.86
CA MET A 9 7.67 -11.36 0.59
C MET A 9 6.49 -12.31 0.41
N ILE A 10 6.13 -13.08 1.44
CA ILE A 10 4.97 -13.97 1.43
C ILE A 10 3.69 -13.16 1.24
N LEU A 11 3.50 -12.07 1.99
CA LEU A 11 2.35 -11.19 1.83
C LEU A 11 2.26 -10.59 0.41
N SER A 12 3.40 -10.24 -0.19
CA SER A 12 3.46 -9.71 -1.55
C SER A 12 3.03 -10.75 -2.59
N ILE A 13 3.48 -12.00 -2.44
CA ILE A 13 3.09 -13.10 -3.32
C ILE A 13 1.59 -13.39 -3.19
N LEU A 14 1.07 -13.48 -1.96
CA LEU A 14 -0.35 -13.68 -1.71
C LEU A 14 -1.20 -12.56 -2.30
N SER A 15 -0.77 -11.30 -2.17
CA SER A 15 -1.46 -10.15 -2.76
C SER A 15 -1.54 -10.24 -4.29
N LYS A 16 -0.44 -10.65 -4.95
CA LYS A 16 -0.42 -10.86 -6.40
C LYS A 16 -1.32 -12.00 -6.84
N LEU A 17 -1.34 -13.10 -6.10
CA LEU A 17 -2.24 -14.24 -6.37
C LEU A 17 -3.71 -13.83 -6.26
N LEU A 18 -4.09 -13.08 -5.23
CA LEU A 18 -5.45 -12.55 -5.09
C LEU A 18 -5.82 -11.61 -6.25
N GLY A 19 -4.88 -10.75 -6.69
CA GLY A 19 -5.06 -9.91 -7.87
C GLY A 19 -5.31 -10.73 -9.14
N PHE A 20 -4.52 -11.78 -9.35
CA PHE A 20 -4.68 -12.68 -10.49
C PHE A 20 -6.03 -13.43 -10.48
N VAL A 21 -6.46 -13.90 -9.30
CA VAL A 21 -7.77 -14.54 -9.14
C VAL A 21 -8.89 -13.55 -9.48
N ARG A 22 -8.80 -12.30 -9.00
CA ARG A 22 -9.76 -11.24 -9.33
C ARG A 22 -9.86 -11.05 -10.85
N GLU A 23 -8.73 -10.93 -11.55
CA GLU A 23 -8.73 -10.75 -13.01
C GLU A 23 -9.31 -11.96 -13.75
N THR A 24 -8.98 -13.18 -13.31
CA THR A 24 -9.51 -14.43 -13.89
C THR A 24 -11.03 -14.53 -13.73
N VAL A 25 -11.54 -14.21 -12.55
CA VAL A 25 -12.99 -14.18 -12.27
C VAL A 25 -13.67 -13.14 -13.16
N LEU A 26 -13.10 -11.95 -13.25
CA LEU A 26 -13.64 -10.85 -14.05
C LEU A 26 -13.70 -11.20 -15.55
N ALA A 27 -12.65 -11.84 -16.07
CA ALA A 27 -12.60 -12.37 -17.44
C ALA A 27 -13.62 -13.51 -17.66
N ALA A 28 -13.88 -14.35 -16.66
CA ALA A 28 -14.87 -15.43 -16.77
C ALA A 28 -16.33 -14.93 -16.81
N PHE A 29 -16.65 -13.85 -16.07
CA PHE A 29 -18.00 -13.30 -16.02
C PHE A 29 -18.30 -12.29 -17.14
N ILE A 30 -17.34 -11.42 -17.46
CA ILE A 30 -17.53 -10.30 -18.42
C ILE A 30 -17.01 -10.68 -19.81
N GLY A 31 -16.15 -11.69 -19.92
CA GLY A 31 -15.43 -12.02 -21.14
C GLY A 31 -14.20 -11.13 -21.36
N ALA A 32 -13.38 -11.48 -22.35
CA ALA A 32 -12.27 -10.65 -22.80
C ALA A 32 -12.77 -9.73 -23.94
N GLY A 33 -12.73 -8.41 -23.74
CA GLY A 33 -13.18 -7.41 -24.71
C GLY A 33 -13.26 -6.01 -24.09
N ASP A 34 -13.61 -5.01 -24.92
CA ASP A 34 -13.53 -3.58 -24.59
C ASP A 34 -14.22 -3.17 -23.28
N VAL A 35 -15.33 -3.83 -22.93
CA VAL A 35 -16.09 -3.57 -21.69
C VAL A 35 -15.29 -4.02 -20.45
N SER A 36 -14.62 -5.17 -20.54
CA SER A 36 -13.77 -5.70 -19.47
C SER A 36 -12.55 -4.81 -19.26
N ASP A 37 -11.94 -4.37 -20.36
CA ASP A 37 -10.78 -3.46 -20.32
C ASP A 37 -11.15 -2.10 -19.71
N ALA A 38 -12.30 -1.52 -20.11
CA ALA A 38 -12.79 -0.27 -19.54
C ALA A 38 -13.08 -0.41 -18.04
N PHE A 39 -13.66 -1.54 -17.61
CA PHE A 39 -13.92 -1.81 -16.19
C PHE A 39 -12.62 -1.94 -15.39
N VAL A 40 -11.65 -2.71 -15.87
CA VAL A 40 -10.33 -2.85 -15.23
C VAL A 40 -9.62 -1.50 -15.17
N TYR A 41 -9.64 -0.72 -16.25
CA TYR A 41 -9.06 0.63 -16.27
C TYR A 41 -9.73 1.55 -15.25
N SER A 42 -11.06 1.55 -15.15
CA SER A 42 -11.79 2.38 -14.19
C SER A 42 -11.36 2.14 -12.74
N LEU A 43 -10.98 0.90 -12.40
CA LEU A 43 -10.52 0.51 -11.07
C LEU A 43 -9.02 0.78 -10.87
N SER A 44 -8.23 0.63 -11.94
CA SER A 44 -6.77 0.76 -11.89
C SER A 44 -6.34 2.22 -11.85
N LEU A 45 -7.06 3.09 -12.55
CA LEU A 45 -6.66 4.48 -12.77
C LEU A 45 -6.59 5.29 -11.46
N PRO A 46 -7.59 5.26 -10.56
CA PRO A 46 -7.46 5.90 -9.25
C PRO A 46 -6.35 5.26 -8.42
N THR A 47 -6.30 3.92 -8.42
CA THR A 47 -5.34 3.15 -7.61
C THR A 47 -3.89 3.50 -7.97
N THR A 48 -3.56 3.53 -9.25
CA THR A 48 -2.24 3.90 -9.75
C THR A 48 -1.91 5.35 -9.41
N PHE A 49 -2.86 6.27 -9.58
CA PHE A 49 -2.65 7.69 -9.27
C PHE A 49 -2.27 7.90 -7.79
N PHE A 50 -3.01 7.28 -6.87
CA PHE A 50 -2.73 7.39 -5.43
C PHE A 50 -1.54 6.55 -4.97
N SER A 51 -1.18 5.47 -5.69
CA SER A 51 -0.08 4.58 -5.30
C SER A 51 1.25 5.32 -5.15
N VAL A 52 1.53 6.31 -6.01
CA VAL A 52 2.76 7.11 -5.98
C VAL A 52 2.82 7.98 -4.73
N VAL A 53 1.70 8.60 -4.37
CA VAL A 53 1.58 9.46 -3.17
C VAL A 53 1.79 8.63 -1.91
N ILE A 54 1.15 7.47 -1.83
CA ILE A 54 1.30 6.54 -0.71
C ILE A 54 2.74 6.03 -0.62
N ALA A 55 3.35 5.67 -1.75
CA ALA A 55 4.74 5.22 -1.78
C ALA A 55 5.72 6.29 -1.32
N ALA A 56 5.57 7.53 -1.80
CA ALA A 56 6.39 8.67 -1.37
C ALA A 56 6.26 8.93 0.14
N PHE A 57 5.06 8.79 0.68
CA PHE A 57 4.84 8.91 2.11
C PHE A 57 5.50 7.80 2.91
N VAL A 58 5.24 6.52 2.57
CA VAL A 58 5.76 5.37 3.32
C VAL A 58 7.28 5.33 3.29
N THR A 59 7.89 5.67 2.14
CA THR A 59 9.35 5.73 1.99
C THR A 59 10.01 6.81 2.86
N GLY A 60 9.30 7.91 3.17
CA GLY A 60 9.76 8.92 4.13
C GLY A 60 9.43 8.60 5.59
N LEU A 61 8.22 8.08 5.84
CA LEU A 61 7.72 7.84 7.20
C LEU A 61 8.51 6.75 7.93
N ILE A 62 8.76 5.61 7.29
CA ILE A 62 9.40 4.46 7.94
C ILE A 62 10.81 4.82 8.46
N PRO A 63 11.73 5.39 7.64
CA PRO A 63 13.05 5.78 8.12
C PRO A 63 13.01 6.84 9.21
N MET A 64 12.10 7.82 9.10
CA MET A 64 11.96 8.87 10.12
C MET A 64 11.45 8.31 11.44
N TYR A 65 10.44 7.43 11.41
CA TYR A 65 9.96 6.73 12.60
C TYR A 65 11.10 5.93 13.24
N THR A 66 11.81 5.11 12.46
CA THR A 66 12.93 4.30 12.96
C THR A 66 14.04 5.16 13.55
N ARG A 67 14.32 6.33 12.96
CA ARG A 67 15.29 7.27 13.52
C ARG A 67 14.84 7.83 14.86
N VAL A 68 13.61 8.34 14.96
CA VAL A 68 13.07 8.89 16.23
C VAL A 68 13.01 7.80 17.30
N GLU A 69 12.68 6.56 16.93
CA GLU A 69 12.65 5.43 17.85
C GLU A 69 14.03 5.11 18.42
N ASN A 70 15.07 5.15 17.58
CA ASN A 70 16.45 4.91 18.02
C ASN A 70 17.03 6.08 18.83
N ASP A 71 16.72 7.32 18.47
CA ASP A 71 17.30 8.52 19.08
C ASP A 71 16.57 8.94 20.37
N GLU A 72 15.24 8.79 20.41
CA GLU A 72 14.37 9.37 21.44
C GLU A 72 13.47 8.34 22.17
N GLY A 73 13.53 7.07 21.75
CA GLY A 73 12.75 5.98 22.32
C GLY A 73 11.35 5.81 21.73
N SER A 74 10.74 4.67 22.04
CA SER A 74 9.47 4.22 21.44
C SER A 74 8.29 5.19 21.71
N ASP A 75 8.22 5.79 22.90
CA ASP A 75 7.14 6.72 23.25
C ASP A 75 7.13 7.98 22.38
N ARG A 76 8.31 8.54 22.10
CA ARG A 76 8.48 9.70 21.22
C ARG A 76 8.17 9.32 19.77
N ALA A 77 8.63 8.16 19.31
CA ALA A 77 8.35 7.66 17.97
C ALA A 77 6.85 7.42 17.74
N MET A 78 6.15 6.86 18.73
CA MET A 78 4.70 6.66 18.66
C MET A 78 3.95 8.00 18.63
N ARG A 79 4.38 9.00 19.40
CA ARG A 79 3.82 10.36 19.31
C ARG A 79 4.05 10.99 17.94
N PHE A 80 5.24 10.83 17.37
CA PHE A 80 5.56 11.29 16.01
C PHE A 80 4.65 10.62 14.97
N LEU A 81 4.48 9.30 15.06
CA LEU A 81 3.59 8.55 14.17
C LEU A 81 2.14 9.04 14.29
N ASN A 82 1.62 9.14 15.51
CA ASN A 82 0.26 9.60 15.76
C ASN A 82 0.02 11.02 15.24
N ASN A 83 0.96 11.95 15.48
CA ASN A 83 0.82 13.31 14.98
C ASN A 83 0.85 13.36 13.45
N THR A 84 1.75 12.59 12.83
CA THR A 84 1.84 12.52 11.37
C THR A 84 0.56 11.94 10.76
N LEU A 85 0.02 10.86 11.33
CA LEU A 85 -1.24 10.26 10.89
C LEU A 85 -2.43 11.21 11.11
N ASN A 86 -2.50 11.93 12.23
CA ASN A 86 -3.55 12.90 12.48
C ASN A 86 -3.53 14.04 11.47
N ILE A 87 -2.35 14.56 11.12
CA ILE A 87 -2.21 15.57 10.07
C ILE A 87 -2.70 15.01 8.73
N MET A 88 -2.32 13.77 8.38
CA MET A 88 -2.81 13.15 7.16
C MET A 88 -4.32 12.97 7.15
N LEU A 89 -4.94 12.57 8.26
CA LEU A 89 -6.40 12.41 8.33
C LEU A 89 -7.14 13.75 8.25
N LEU A 90 -6.52 14.85 8.67
CA LEU A 90 -7.11 16.18 8.60
C LEU A 90 -6.99 16.82 7.21
N PHE A 91 -5.91 16.53 6.48
CA PHE A 91 -5.62 17.14 5.18
C PHE A 91 -5.79 16.21 3.98
N GLY A 92 -5.98 14.91 4.21
CA GLY A 92 -6.13 13.85 3.20
C GLY A 92 -7.57 13.49 2.88
#